data_AF-A0AAD6M9A6-F1
#
_entry.id   AF-A0AAD6M9A6-F1
#
_cell.length_a   1.000
_cell.length_b   1.000
_cell.length_c   1.000
_cell.angle_alpha   90.00
_cell.angle_beta   90.00
_cell.angle_gamma   90.00
#
_symmetry.space_group_name_H-M   'P 1'
#
loop_
_entity.id
_entity.type
_entity.pdbx_description
1 polymer ?
#
loop_
_entity_poly.entity_id
_entity_poly.type
_entity_poly.pdbx_seq_one_letter_code
_entity_poly.pdbx_strand_id
1 'polypeptide(L)'
;MLAPLRLGRCTESEAWNYTPQKILSVKGTYFCLQTDDVAKPAKLGIICTDSNSKWETISDSKMHLSSNASSGTTVCLDVDSNNTIVTNTCKCLSNDNACDPESQWFKLVNSTRSSTMTKL
;
A
#
# COMPACT_ATOMS: atom_id res chain seq x y z
N MET A 1 -15.88 11.39 8.94
CA MET A 1 -14.54 11.01 8.47
C MET A 1 -14.40 9.51 8.63
N LEU A 2 -13.95 8.79 7.61
CA LEU A 2 -13.58 7.38 7.77
C LEU A 2 -12.30 7.30 8.59
N ALA A 3 -12.17 6.28 9.45
CA ALA A 3 -10.95 6.02 10.18
C ALA A 3 -9.78 5.74 9.21
N PRO A 4 -8.53 6.10 9.57
CA PRO A 4 -7.39 5.83 8.72
C PRO A 4 -7.14 4.31 8.61
N LEU A 5 -6.53 3.89 7.49
CA LEU A 5 -6.18 2.49 7.27
C LEU A 5 -5.10 2.08 8.27
N ARG A 6 -5.24 0.90 8.86
CA ARG A 6 -4.30 0.37 9.84
C ARG A 6 -3.95 -1.07 9.51
N LEU A 7 -2.75 -1.47 9.89
CA LEU A 7 -2.40 -2.87 9.91
C LEU A 7 -3.29 -3.61 10.92
N GLY A 8 -3.76 -4.78 10.51
CA GLY A 8 -4.53 -5.71 11.33
C GLY A 8 -3.85 -7.07 11.39
N ARG A 9 -4.49 -8.03 12.06
CA ARG A 9 -4.03 -9.42 12.05
C ARG A 9 -4.15 -9.99 10.63
N CYS A 10 -3.14 -10.74 10.18
CA CYS A 10 -3.15 -11.37 8.86
C CYS A 10 -4.34 -12.32 8.63
N THR A 11 -4.94 -12.84 9.70
CA THR A 11 -6.12 -13.73 9.66
C THR A 11 -7.44 -12.98 9.45
N GLU A 12 -7.45 -11.67 9.69
CA GLU A 12 -8.60 -10.77 9.66
C GLU A 12 -8.48 -9.73 8.53
N SER A 13 -7.53 -9.92 7.61
CA SER A 13 -7.26 -8.96 6.54
C SER A 13 -8.32 -9.02 5.45
N GLU A 14 -8.82 -7.85 5.04
CA GLU A 14 -9.60 -7.70 3.82
C GLU A 14 -8.78 -8.05 2.59
N ALA A 15 -9.40 -8.71 1.62
CA ALA A 15 -8.75 -9.05 0.35
C ALA A 15 -8.70 -7.82 -0.57
N TRP A 16 -7.62 -7.69 -1.32
CA TRP A 16 -7.43 -6.62 -2.30
C TRP A 16 -7.30 -7.18 -3.71
N ASN A 17 -7.74 -6.42 -4.70
CA ASN A 17 -7.42 -6.63 -6.11
C ASN A 17 -6.32 -5.67 -6.53
N TYR A 18 -5.38 -6.14 -7.36
CA TYR A 18 -4.40 -5.30 -8.02
C TYR A 18 -4.55 -5.44 -9.54
N THR A 19 -4.87 -4.35 -10.22
CA THR A 19 -5.19 -4.37 -11.66
C THR A 19 -3.98 -4.02 -12.52
N PRO A 20 -3.99 -4.33 -13.84
CA PRO A 20 -2.96 -3.87 -14.77
C PRO A 20 -2.81 -2.34 -14.81
N GLN A 21 -3.89 -1.60 -14.53
CA GLN A 21 -3.91 -0.13 -14.41
C GLN A 21 -3.30 0.39 -13.11
N LYS A 22 -2.70 -0.50 -12.30
CA LYS A 22 -1.98 -0.18 -11.05
C LYS A 22 -2.92 0.27 -9.93
N ILE A 23 -4.18 -0.16 -9.96
CA ILE A 23 -5.17 0.20 -8.94
C ILE A 23 -5.19 -0.89 -7.88
N LEU A 24 -5.05 -0.49 -6.61
CA LEU A 24 -5.31 -1.34 -5.45
C LEU A 24 -6.73 -1.08 -4.95
N SER A 25 -7.64 -2.03 -5.12
CA SER A 25 -9.03 -1.91 -4.66
C SER A 25 -9.42 -2.98 -3.65
N VAL A 26 -10.26 -2.62 -2.69
CA VAL A 26 -10.76 -3.57 -1.69
C VAL A 26 -11.79 -4.47 -2.37
N LYS A 27 -11.54 -5.78 -2.35
CA LYS A 27 -12.33 -6.79 -3.06
C LYS A 27 -13.79 -6.75 -2.60
N GLY A 28 -14.71 -6.73 -3.54
CA GLY A 28 -16.16 -6.65 -3.26
C GLY A 28 -16.67 -5.23 -2.98
N THR A 29 -15.83 -4.21 -3.11
CA THR A 29 -16.21 -2.81 -2.95
C THR A 29 -15.76 -1.96 -4.16
N TYR A 30 -16.20 -0.71 -4.19
CA TYR A 30 -15.75 0.29 -5.16
C TYR A 30 -14.56 1.13 -4.66
N PHE A 31 -14.06 0.83 -3.46
CA PHE A 31 -13.01 1.62 -2.85
C PHE A 31 -11.62 1.22 -3.35
N CYS A 32 -10.80 2.21 -3.68
CA CYS A 32 -9.38 2.05 -3.96
C CYS A 32 -8.51 2.86 -3.01
N LEU A 33 -7.27 2.40 -2.87
CA LEU A 33 -6.25 3.09 -2.12
C LEU A 33 -5.86 4.39 -2.82
N GLN A 34 -5.86 5.48 -2.07
CA GLN A 34 -5.49 6.81 -2.52
C GLN A 34 -4.51 7.46 -1.54
N THR A 35 -3.79 8.45 -2.05
CA THR A 35 -2.95 9.35 -1.25
C THR A 35 -3.29 10.81 -1.52
N ASP A 36 -3.10 11.66 -0.52
CA ASP A 36 -3.18 13.12 -0.71
C ASP A 36 -1.79 13.70 -0.92
N ASP A 37 -0.87 13.45 0.02
CA ASP A 37 0.48 14.02 0.01
C ASP A 37 1.44 13.26 0.93
N VAL A 38 2.68 13.74 1.04
CA VAL A 38 3.69 13.30 2.01
C VAL A 38 3.20 13.53 3.45
N ALA A 39 3.55 12.61 4.35
CA ALA A 39 3.20 12.62 5.78
C ALA A 39 1.68 12.69 6.04
N LYS A 40 0.88 12.15 5.13
CA LYS A 40 -0.58 12.01 5.28
C LYS A 40 -0.98 10.53 5.39
N PRO A 41 -2.10 10.22 6.06
CA PRO A 41 -2.66 8.89 6.01
C PRO A 41 -3.05 8.51 4.58
N ALA A 42 -2.77 7.26 4.19
CA ALA A 42 -3.40 6.69 3.01
C ALA A 42 -4.89 6.50 3.30
N LYS A 43 -5.73 6.63 2.26
CA LYS A 43 -7.18 6.61 2.42
C LYS A 43 -7.85 5.73 1.36
N LEU A 44 -9.10 5.39 1.62
CA LEU A 44 -9.98 4.77 0.64
C LEU A 44 -10.87 5.83 0.00
N GLY A 45 -10.91 5.83 -1.32
CA GLY A 45 -11.80 6.68 -2.11
C GLY A 45 -12.43 5.93 -3.27
N ILE A 46 -13.34 6.61 -3.98
CA ILE A 46 -14.11 6.02 -5.10
C ILE A 46 -13.59 6.47 -6.48
N ILE A 47 -12.69 7.46 -6.52
CA ILE A 47 -12.12 7.99 -7.76
C ILE A 47 -10.80 7.27 -8.01
N CYS A 48 -10.85 6.17 -8.77
CA CYS A 48 -9.72 5.27 -8.98
C CYS A 48 -8.99 5.48 -10.31
N THR A 49 -9.18 6.64 -10.93
CA THR A 49 -8.64 6.99 -12.25
C THR A 49 -7.42 7.91 -12.15
N ASP A 50 -7.33 8.66 -11.05
CA ASP A 50 -6.37 9.74 -10.87
C ASP A 50 -5.00 9.18 -10.50
N SER A 51 -3.95 9.97 -10.72
CA SER A 51 -2.56 9.55 -10.46
C SER A 51 -2.32 9.16 -9.00
N ASN A 52 -3.04 9.78 -8.07
CA ASN A 52 -2.95 9.51 -6.64
C ASN A 52 -3.63 8.21 -6.18
N SER A 53 -4.22 7.47 -7.12
CA SER A 53 -4.84 6.16 -6.91
C SER A 53 -4.10 5.02 -7.62
N LYS A 54 -2.98 5.33 -8.30
CA LYS A 54 -2.15 4.39 -9.05
C LYS A 54 -0.89 4.06 -8.27
N TRP A 55 -0.74 2.79 -7.93
CA TRP A 55 0.32 2.26 -7.08
C TRP A 55 1.23 1.31 -7.84
N GLU A 56 2.50 1.67 -7.97
CA GLU A 56 3.51 0.91 -8.69
C GLU A 56 4.50 0.25 -7.73
N THR A 57 4.88 -1.00 -8.02
CA THR A 57 5.96 -1.69 -7.32
C THR A 57 7.30 -1.21 -7.89
N ILE A 58 8.02 -0.38 -7.13
CA ILE A 58 9.32 0.18 -7.53
C ILE A 58 10.47 -0.50 -6.78
N SER A 59 11.70 -0.01 -6.97
CA SER A 59 12.97 -0.58 -6.48
C SER A 59 13.31 -1.97 -7.06
N ASP A 60 14.54 -2.44 -6.83
CA ASP A 60 14.99 -3.74 -7.31
C ASP A 60 14.33 -4.90 -6.55
N SER A 61 14.04 -4.71 -5.26
CA SER A 61 13.34 -5.70 -4.42
C SER A 61 11.85 -5.81 -4.74
N LYS A 62 11.27 -4.83 -5.46
CA LYS A 62 9.83 -4.71 -5.72
C LYS A 62 8.97 -4.63 -4.45
N MET A 63 9.56 -4.20 -3.33
CA MET A 63 8.89 -4.09 -2.03
C MET A 63 8.33 -2.69 -1.74
N HIS A 64 8.65 -1.69 -2.55
CA HIS A 64 8.11 -0.34 -2.38
C HIS A 64 6.87 -0.17 -3.26
N LEU A 65 5.75 0.22 -2.66
CA LEU A 65 4.54 0.63 -3.39
C LEU A 65 4.48 2.15 -3.46
N SER A 66 4.68 2.72 -4.64
CA SER A 66 4.72 4.16 -4.85
C SER A 66 3.54 4.71 -5.63
N SER A 67 3.13 5.93 -5.34
CA SER A 67 2.09 6.68 -6.07
C SER A 67 2.53 8.14 -6.26
N ASN A 68 1.95 8.83 -7.23
CA ASN A 68 2.10 10.28 -7.36
C ASN A 68 0.97 10.98 -6.62
N ALA A 69 1.30 11.67 -5.54
CA ALA A 69 0.38 12.50 -4.78
C ALA A 69 -0.30 13.56 -5.66
N SER A 70 -1.41 14.13 -5.18
CA SER A 70 -2.13 15.19 -5.91
C SER A 70 -1.27 16.45 -6.09
N SER A 71 -0.28 16.65 -5.22
CA SER A 71 0.76 17.68 -5.31
C SER A 71 1.79 17.42 -6.44
N GLY A 72 1.78 16.23 -7.05
CA GLY A 72 2.76 15.79 -8.03
C GLY A 72 3.98 15.08 -7.41
N THR A 73 4.10 15.06 -6.08
CA THR A 73 5.21 14.39 -5.39
C THR A 73 5.06 12.86 -5.43
N THR A 74 6.13 12.14 -5.75
CA THR A 74 6.15 10.69 -5.62
C THR A 74 6.31 10.30 -4.16
N VAL A 75 5.43 9.43 -3.67
CA VAL A 75 5.42 8.93 -2.30
C VAL A 75 5.40 7.41 -2.29
N CYS A 76 5.88 6.79 -1.22
CA CYS A 76 5.75 5.37 -0.95
C CYS A 76 4.79 5.13 0.22
N LEU A 77 4.10 3.98 0.21
CA LEU A 77 3.42 3.50 1.41
C LEU A 77 4.44 3.29 2.52
N ASP A 78 4.00 3.62 3.73
CA ASP A 78 4.78 3.55 4.95
C ASP A 78 3.84 3.21 6.12
N VAL A 79 4.42 2.78 7.23
CA VAL A 79 3.71 2.44 8.47
C VAL A 79 4.23 3.34 9.57
N ASP A 80 3.33 4.08 10.22
CA ASP A 80 3.68 4.91 11.37
C ASP A 80 3.78 4.08 12.67
N SER A 81 4.24 4.72 13.75
CA SER A 81 4.38 4.07 15.07
C SER A 81 3.06 3.59 15.69
N ASN A 82 1.91 4.01 15.14
CA ASN A 82 0.57 3.58 15.56
C ASN A 82 0.00 2.49 14.64
N ASN A 83 0.84 1.87 13.80
CA ASN A 83 0.45 0.90 12.77
C ASN A 83 -0.54 1.46 11.74
N THR A 84 -0.56 2.78 11.55
CA THR A 84 -1.39 3.45 10.56
C THR A 84 -0.65 3.49 9.23
N ILE A 85 -1.36 3.19 8.15
CA ILE A 85 -0.83 3.29 6.79
C ILE A 85 -0.78 4.77 6.41
N VAL A 86 0.42 5.24 6.15
CA VAL A 86 0.71 6.62 5.76
C VAL A 86 1.52 6.62 4.47
N THR A 87 1.72 7.80 3.91
CA THR A 87 2.59 8.02 2.75
C THR A 87 3.76 8.91 3.12
N ASN A 88 4.96 8.53 2.71
CA ASN A 88 6.19 9.30 2.95
C ASN A 88 7.09 9.29 1.72
N THR A 89 8.15 10.10 1.75
CA THR A 89 9.25 9.97 0.79
C THR A 89 9.77 8.54 0.80
N CYS A 90 9.98 7.98 -0.39
CA CYS A 90 10.50 6.63 -0.55
C CYS A 90 11.91 6.52 0.04
N LYS A 91 12.11 5.55 0.94
CA LYS A 91 13.40 5.26 1.58
C LYS A 91 14.21 4.32 0.71
N CYS A 92 15.54 4.40 0.85
CA CYS A 92 16.49 3.40 0.36
C CYS A 92 16.29 2.96 -1.11
N LEU A 93 15.93 3.91 -1.98
CA LEU A 93 15.84 3.66 -3.42
C LEU A 93 17.22 3.50 -4.08
N SER A 94 18.27 4.03 -3.43
CA SER A 94 19.67 3.86 -3.77
C SER A 94 20.35 2.86 -2.83
N ASN A 95 21.55 2.38 -3.20
CA ASN A 95 22.35 1.42 -2.44
C ASN A 95 23.02 2.04 -1.19
N ASP A 96 22.24 2.71 -0.34
CA ASP A 96 22.71 3.16 0.97
C ASP A 96 22.53 2.05 2.01
N ASN A 97 23.64 1.47 2.46
CA ASN A 97 23.64 0.36 3.42
C ASN A 97 23.26 0.77 4.85
N ALA A 98 23.22 2.08 5.16
CA ALA A 98 22.79 2.58 6.47
C ALA A 98 21.29 2.91 6.52
N CYS A 99 20.59 2.78 5.39
CA CYS A 99 19.19 3.14 5.26
C CYS A 99 18.29 1.98 5.69
N ASP A 100 17.29 2.27 6.53
CA ASP A 100 16.27 1.32 6.98
C ASP A 100 14.94 1.51 6.20
N PRO A 101 14.61 0.60 5.27
CA PRO A 101 13.36 0.64 4.49
C PRO A 101 12.21 -0.19 5.10
N GLU A 102 12.40 -0.84 6.25
CA GLU A 102 11.49 -1.91 6.71
C GLU A 102 10.03 -1.44 6.80
N SER A 103 9.81 -0.21 7.29
CA SER A 103 8.48 0.38 7.41
C SER A 103 7.76 0.61 6.07
N GLN A 104 8.49 0.58 4.94
CA GLN A 104 8.00 0.78 3.57
C GLN A 104 7.97 -0.50 2.74
N TRP A 105 8.20 -1.66 3.35
CA TRP A 105 8.17 -2.94 2.65
C TRP A 105 6.77 -3.54 2.59
N PHE A 106 6.13 -3.35 1.44
CA PHE A 106 4.83 -3.91 1.11
C PHE A 106 4.96 -4.87 -0.06
N LYS A 107 4.53 -6.12 0.16
CA LYS A 107 4.48 -7.15 -0.88
C LYS A 107 3.05 -7.51 -1.23
N LEU A 108 2.72 -7.43 -2.50
CA LEU A 108 1.46 -7.97 -3.02
C LEU A 108 1.57 -9.50 -3.11
N VAL A 109 0.65 -10.19 -2.44
CA VAL A 109 0.60 -11.66 -2.39
C VAL A 109 -0.80 -12.16 -2.70
N ASN A 110 -0.91 -13.37 -3.25
CA ASN A 110 -2.21 -13.95 -3.62
C ASN A 110 -3.06 -14.33 -2.40
N SER A 111 -2.43 -14.80 -1.31
CA SER A 111 -3.08 -15.13 -0.04
C SER A 111 -2.05 -15.15 1.08
N THR A 112 -2.45 -14.64 2.24
CA THR A 112 -1.72 -14.80 3.53
C THR A 112 -2.37 -15.88 4.41
N ARG A 113 -3.56 -16.37 4.04
CA ARG A 113 -4.28 -17.42 4.77
C ARG A 113 -3.73 -18.77 4.36
N SER A 114 -3.32 -19.56 5.35
CA SER A 114 -2.98 -20.97 5.14
C SER A 114 -4.20 -21.69 4.54
N SER A 115 -3.99 -22.39 3.43
CA SER A 115 -4.98 -23.37 3.00
C SER A 115 -4.87 -24.53 3.98
N THR A 116 -5.77 -24.60 4.96
CA THR A 116 -6.04 -25.90 5.58
C THR A 116 -6.62 -26.76 4.47
N MET A 117 -5.77 -27.52 3.80
CA MET A 117 -6.21 -28.70 3.07
C MET A 117 -6.90 -29.59 4.09
N THR A 118 -8.22 -29.50 4.16
CA THR A 118 -9.04 -30.56 4.74
C THR A 118 -8.79 -31.76 3.83
N LYS A 119 -7.85 -32.60 4.26
CA LYS A 119 -7.60 -33.90 3.66
C LYS A 119 -8.89 -34.71 3.90
N LEU A 120 -9.70 -34.85 2.85
CA LEU A 120 -10.78 -35.83 2.81
C LEU A 120 -10.17 -37.23 2.67
#